data_AF-A0A7S0LTB6-F1
#
_entry.id   AF-A0A7S0LTB6-F1
#
_cell.length_a   1.000
_cell.length_b   1.000
_cell.length_c   1.000
_cell.angle_alpha   90.00
_cell.angle_beta   90.00
_cell.angle_gamma   90.00
#
_symmetry.space_group_name_H-M   'P 1'
#
loop_
_entity.id
_entity.type
_entity.pdbx_description
1 polymer ?
#
loop_
_entity_poly.entity_id
_entity_poly.type
_entity_poly.pdbx_seq_one_letter_code
_entity_poly.pdbx_strand_id
1 'polypeptide(L)'
;ELTLKTPVGGMSAHSELTLLDSTPHKQWGSLSRVQLRPLTGRTHQLRLHTAGIGCPIVGDDLYWQTAAEAREDVGGTPLPPVKPKGGLFLQSCAIGFRDVCTGEPVTVEVSEVPKFEALMSRARRAFKYAATTEGCLGDS
;
A
#
# COMPACT_ATOMS: atom_id res chain seq x y z
N GLU A 1 3.35 12.71 6.51
CA GLU A 1 2.26 11.92 7.13
C GLU A 1 0.94 12.36 6.51
N LEU A 2 0.09 11.41 6.13
CA LEU A 2 -1.18 11.66 5.47
C LEU A 2 -2.31 11.08 6.32
N THR A 3 -3.41 11.82 6.44
CA THR A 3 -4.58 11.40 7.20
C THR A 3 -5.75 11.06 6.27
N LEU A 4 -6.30 9.86 6.42
CA LEU A 4 -7.40 9.36 5.59
C LEU A 4 -8.67 9.25 6.44
N LYS A 5 -9.73 9.96 6.03
CA LYS A 5 -11.00 10.08 6.78
C LYS A 5 -12.25 9.68 5.99
N THR A 6 -12.08 9.11 4.79
CA THR A 6 -13.20 8.67 3.96
C THR A 6 -14.07 7.67 4.74
N PRO A 7 -15.40 7.88 4.85
CA PRO A 7 -16.27 6.95 5.54
C PRO A 7 -16.24 5.55 4.92
N VAL A 8 -16.38 4.51 5.76
CA VAL A 8 -16.42 3.10 5.34
C VAL A 8 -17.80 2.55 5.68
N GLY A 9 -18.59 2.18 4.67
CA GLY A 9 -19.97 1.72 4.87
C GLY A 9 -20.85 2.75 5.58
N GLY A 10 -20.67 4.04 5.26
CA GLY A 10 -21.40 5.15 5.89
C GLY A 10 -20.94 5.51 7.32
N MET A 11 -20.01 4.75 7.91
CA MET A 11 -19.46 5.02 9.23
C MET A 11 -18.17 5.83 9.14
N SER A 12 -17.94 6.72 10.11
CA SER A 12 -16.65 7.42 10.24
C SER A 12 -15.51 6.41 10.38
N ALA A 13 -14.45 6.65 9.62
CA ALA A 13 -13.24 5.85 9.62
C ALA A 13 -12.01 6.76 9.54
N HIS A 14 -10.95 6.41 10.26
CA HIS A 14 -9.75 7.23 10.37
C HIS A 14 -8.50 6.35 10.34
N SER A 15 -7.59 6.63 9.42
CA SER A 15 -6.27 5.99 9.33
C SER A 15 -5.18 7.03 9.12
N GLU A 16 -4.03 6.82 9.76
CA GLU A 16 -2.80 7.58 9.51
C GLU A 16 -1.88 6.77 8.59
N LEU A 17 -1.26 7.43 7.62
CA LEU A 17 -0.36 6.83 6.65
C LEU A 17 0.99 7.56 6.67
N THR A 18 2.05 6.79 6.86
CA THR A 18 3.43 7.26 6.80
C THR A 18 4.17 6.53 5.68
N LEU A 19 4.73 7.29 4.73
CA LEU A 19 5.59 6.75 3.69
C LEU A 19 6.94 6.35 4.29
N LEU A 20 7.32 5.08 4.12
CA LEU A 20 8.62 4.57 4.59
C LEU A 20 9.66 4.63 3.47
N ASP A 21 9.32 4.08 2.31
CA ASP A 21 10.15 4.13 1.12
C ASP A 21 9.31 4.02 -0.16
N SER A 22 9.90 4.41 -1.29
CA SER A 22 9.26 4.35 -2.60
C SER A 22 10.27 3.97 -3.67
N THR A 23 9.81 3.24 -4.68
CA THR A 23 10.60 2.89 -5.87
C THR A 23 9.78 3.11 -7.13
N PRO A 24 10.38 3.58 -8.23
CA PRO A 24 9.74 3.57 -9.54
C PRO A 24 9.34 2.15 -9.95
N HIS A 25 8.23 2.04 -10.68
CA HIS A 25 7.74 0.79 -11.24
C HIS A 25 7.10 1.02 -12.61
N LYS A 26 7.64 0.40 -13.67
CA LYS A 26 7.26 0.67 -15.07
C LYS A 26 5.74 0.63 -15.33
N GLN A 27 5.05 -0.39 -14.82
CA GLN A 27 3.60 -0.54 -15.03
C GLN A 27 2.72 0.23 -14.03
N TRP A 28 3.24 0.58 -12.85
CA TRP A 28 2.44 1.11 -11.75
C TRP A 28 2.78 2.58 -11.43
N GLY A 29 3.72 3.18 -12.18
CA GLY A 29 4.36 4.45 -11.86
C GLY A 29 5.37 4.29 -10.73
N SER A 30 4.88 4.01 -9.52
CA SER A 30 5.69 3.76 -8.33
C SER A 30 5.07 2.70 -7.44
N LEU A 31 5.92 2.08 -6.64
CA LEU A 31 5.55 1.16 -5.57
C LEU A 31 6.07 1.75 -4.27
N SER A 32 5.21 1.86 -3.26
CA SER A 32 5.54 2.51 -1.99
C SER A 32 5.29 1.57 -0.82
N ARG A 33 6.24 1.51 0.10
CA ARG A 33 6.09 0.84 1.38
C ARG A 33 5.64 1.87 2.39
N VAL A 34 4.52 1.60 3.06
CA VAL A 34 3.87 2.54 3.97
C VAL A 34 3.58 1.86 5.30
N GLN A 35 3.67 2.62 6.37
CA GLN A 35 3.10 2.27 7.66
C GLN A 35 1.68 2.83 7.73
N LEU A 36 0.73 1.99 8.12
CA LEU A 36 -0.67 2.36 8.31
C LEU A 36 -1.05 2.17 9.77
N ARG A 37 -1.64 3.20 10.37
CA ARG A 37 -2.20 3.15 11.72
C ARG A 37 -3.70 3.38 11.69
N PRO A 38 -4.52 2.33 11.81
CA PRO A 38 -5.97 2.47 11.91
C PRO A 38 -6.35 3.02 13.29
N LEU A 39 -7.00 4.18 13.34
CA LEU A 39 -7.56 4.76 14.57
C LEU A 39 -9.01 4.31 14.81
N THR A 40 -9.59 3.63 13.82
CA THR A 40 -10.88 2.94 13.87
C THR A 40 -10.73 1.56 13.24
N GLY A 41 -11.61 0.62 13.57
CA GLY A 41 -11.53 -0.78 13.11
C GLY A 41 -12.62 -1.21 12.13
N ARG A 42 -12.93 -0.42 11.09
CA ARG A 42 -13.97 -0.80 10.12
C ARG A 42 -13.48 -1.92 9.19
N THR A 43 -14.39 -2.79 8.75
CA THR A 43 -14.07 -3.87 7.82
C THR A 43 -13.42 -3.31 6.56
N HIS A 44 -12.25 -3.84 6.20
CA HIS A 44 -11.46 -3.42 5.04
C HIS A 44 -11.06 -1.94 5.00
N GLN A 45 -11.09 -1.22 6.13
CA GLN A 45 -10.84 0.22 6.18
C GLN A 45 -9.57 0.66 5.44
N LEU A 46 -8.43 0.03 5.74
CA LEU A 46 -7.14 0.38 5.14
C LEU A 46 -7.12 0.15 3.63
N ARG A 47 -7.77 -0.93 3.17
CA ARG A 47 -7.88 -1.29 1.76
C ARG A 47 -8.68 -0.23 0.98
N LEU A 48 -9.84 0.15 1.51
CA LEU A 48 -10.68 1.18 0.91
C LEU A 48 -10.02 2.56 0.96
N HIS A 49 -9.39 2.92 2.08
CA HIS A 49 -8.71 4.22 2.25
C HIS A 49 -7.55 4.41 1.26
N THR A 50 -6.72 3.38 1.08
CA THR A 50 -5.60 3.43 0.13
C THR A 50 -6.07 3.38 -1.32
N ALA A 51 -7.09 2.58 -1.63
CA ALA A 51 -7.75 2.61 -2.93
C ALA A 51 -8.36 3.98 -3.25
N GLY A 52 -9.07 4.60 -2.30
CA GLY A 52 -9.73 5.90 -2.49
C GLY A 52 -8.80 7.09 -2.75
N ILE A 53 -7.48 6.91 -2.60
CA ILE A 53 -6.46 7.90 -2.99
C ILE A 53 -5.69 7.48 -4.26
N GLY A 54 -6.19 6.50 -5.02
CA GLY A 54 -5.55 5.98 -6.24
C GLY A 54 -4.32 5.11 -6.01
N CYS A 55 -4.07 4.69 -4.77
CA CYS A 55 -2.88 3.92 -4.36
C CYS A 55 -3.28 2.60 -3.69
N PRO A 56 -3.85 1.62 -4.43
CA PRO A 56 -4.35 0.39 -3.81
C PRO A 56 -3.22 -0.46 -3.23
N ILE A 57 -3.55 -1.25 -2.21
CA ILE A 57 -2.62 -2.25 -1.68
C ILE A 57 -2.30 -3.28 -2.77
N VAL A 58 -1.04 -3.68 -2.87
CA VAL A 58 -0.62 -4.70 -3.84
C VAL A 58 -1.35 -6.02 -3.57
N GLY A 59 -1.95 -6.56 -4.63
CA GLY A 59 -2.73 -7.79 -4.58
C GLY A 59 -4.19 -7.61 -4.15
N ASP A 60 -4.65 -6.37 -3.97
CA ASP A 60 -6.06 -6.08 -3.69
C ASP A 60 -6.90 -6.07 -4.98
N ASP A 61 -7.72 -7.11 -5.17
CA ASP A 61 -8.67 -7.24 -6.26
C ASP A 61 -10.04 -6.60 -5.94
N LEU A 62 -10.43 -6.60 -4.67
CA LEU A 62 -11.74 -6.13 -4.22
C LEU A 62 -11.97 -4.64 -4.45
N TYR A 63 -10.98 -3.80 -4.10
CA TYR A 63 -11.08 -2.34 -4.23
C TYR A 63 -10.35 -1.80 -5.46
N TRP A 64 -10.12 -2.66 -6.45
CA TRP A 64 -9.40 -2.29 -7.66
C TRP A 64 -10.08 -1.16 -8.43
N GLN A 65 -11.39 -1.28 -8.67
CA GLN A 65 -12.15 -0.29 -9.44
C GLN A 65 -12.15 1.07 -8.75
N THR A 66 -12.38 1.11 -7.44
CA THR A 66 -12.28 2.33 -6.64
C THR A 66 -10.92 3.01 -6.79
N ALA A 67 -9.85 2.23 -6.86
CA ALA A 67 -8.51 2.77 -7.04
C ALA A 67 -8.25 3.28 -8.46
N ALA A 68 -8.80 2.61 -9.48
CA ALA A 68 -8.68 3.05 -10.85
C ALA A 68 -9.40 4.39 -11.06
N GLU A 69 -10.64 4.51 -10.56
CA GLU A 69 -11.43 5.75 -10.60
C GLU A 69 -10.71 6.90 -9.87
N ALA A 70 -10.32 6.69 -8.61
CA ALA A 70 -9.63 7.72 -7.83
C ALA A 70 -8.29 8.16 -8.45
N ARG A 71 -7.62 7.27 -9.18
CA ARG A 71 -6.36 7.59 -9.86
C ARG A 71 -6.59 8.35 -11.15
N GLU A 72 -7.67 8.05 -11.87
CA GLU A 72 -8.09 8.79 -13.06
C GLU A 72 -8.46 10.24 -12.70
N ASP A 73 -9.19 10.44 -11.60
CA ASP A 73 -9.58 11.76 -11.10
C ASP A 73 -8.38 12.71 -10.86
N VAL A 74 -7.23 12.15 -10.48
CA VAL A 74 -5.99 12.91 -10.24
C VAL A 74 -5.04 12.92 -11.45
N GLY A 75 -5.47 12.43 -12.61
CA GLY A 75 -4.66 12.37 -13.83
C GLY A 75 -3.48 11.41 -13.76
N GLY A 76 -3.56 10.38 -12.91
CA GLY A 76 -2.51 9.39 -12.75
C GLY A 76 -2.45 8.40 -13.92
N THR A 77 -1.35 7.66 -14.02
CA THR A 77 -1.24 6.59 -15.03
C THR A 77 -2.27 5.50 -14.76
N PRO A 78 -2.95 4.94 -15.79
CA PRO A 78 -3.90 3.86 -15.60
C PRO A 78 -3.29 2.69 -14.85
N LEU A 79 -4.05 2.13 -13.90
CA LEU A 79 -3.60 0.98 -13.14
C LEU A 79 -3.58 -0.28 -14.02
N PRO A 80 -2.53 -1.12 -13.96
CA PRO A 80 -2.43 -2.32 -14.78
C PRO A 80 -3.29 -3.46 -14.21
N PRO A 81 -3.86 -4.36 -15.03
CA PRO A 81 -4.80 -5.37 -14.56
C PRO A 81 -4.29 -6.21 -13.38
N VAL A 82 -5.13 -6.38 -12.35
CA VAL A 82 -4.81 -7.24 -11.19
C VAL A 82 -4.93 -8.70 -11.58
N LYS A 83 -3.92 -9.49 -11.25
CA LYS A 83 -4.02 -10.95 -11.28
C LYS A 83 -4.73 -11.42 -10.01
N PRO A 84 -5.90 -12.08 -10.11
CA PRO A 84 -6.56 -12.66 -8.95
C PRO A 84 -5.60 -13.64 -8.25
N LYS A 85 -5.66 -13.73 -6.91
CA LYS A 85 -4.90 -14.69 -6.06
C LYS A 85 -3.41 -14.37 -5.82
N GLY A 86 -2.95 -13.14 -6.05
CA GLY A 86 -1.58 -12.71 -5.74
C GLY A 86 -1.24 -12.61 -4.24
N GLY A 87 -2.26 -12.65 -3.38
CA GLY A 87 -2.13 -12.47 -1.94
C GLY A 87 -1.96 -10.99 -1.56
N LEU A 88 -2.60 -10.57 -0.47
CA LEU A 88 -2.59 -9.18 -0.04
C LEU A 88 -1.25 -8.81 0.61
N PHE A 89 -0.66 -7.69 0.20
CA PHE A 89 0.51 -7.07 0.85
C PHE A 89 0.08 -6.16 2.00
N LEU A 90 -0.56 -6.77 3.00
CA LEU A 90 -0.95 -6.13 4.24
C LEU A 90 -0.59 -7.05 5.41
N GLN A 91 0.16 -6.53 6.38
CA GLN A 91 0.56 -7.25 7.59
C GLN A 91 0.27 -6.36 8.81
N SER A 92 -0.22 -6.97 9.89
CA SER A 92 -0.25 -6.33 11.20
C SER A 92 1.12 -6.49 11.87
N CYS A 93 1.85 -5.39 12.06
CA CYS A 93 3.21 -5.42 12.63
C CYS A 93 3.26 -5.09 14.12
N ALA A 94 2.25 -4.43 14.68
CA ALA A 94 2.21 -4.09 16.09
C ALA A 94 0.77 -3.97 16.58
N ILE A 95 0.56 -4.29 17.86
CA ILE A 95 -0.66 -3.96 18.61
C ILE A 95 -0.25 -3.41 19.98
N GLY A 96 -0.91 -2.33 20.39
CA GLY A 96 -0.77 -1.75 21.72
C GLY A 96 -2.11 -1.77 22.44
N PHE A 97 -2.11 -2.20 23.70
CA PHE A 97 -3.31 -2.21 24.55
C PHE A 97 -2.91 -2.00 26.01
N ARG A 98 -3.90 -1.77 26.88
CA ARG A 98 -3.68 -1.79 28.33
C ARG A 98 -3.99 -3.18 28.84
N ASP A 99 -3.09 -3.73 29.64
CA ASP A 99 -3.33 -4.99 30.33
C ASP A 99 -4.54 -4.85 31.26
N VAL A 100 -5.47 -5.79 31.22
CA VAL A 100 -6.77 -5.68 31.91
C VAL A 100 -6.60 -5.88 33.42
N CYS A 101 -5.56 -6.61 33.84
CA CYS A 101 -5.31 -6.91 35.25
C CYS A 101 -4.50 -5.82 35.94
N THR A 102 -3.49 -5.29 35.24
CA THR A 102 -2.50 -4.36 35.81
C THR A 102 -2.70 -2.92 35.36
N GLY A 103 -3.39 -2.67 34.24
CA GLY A 103 -3.55 -1.35 33.64
C GLY A 103 -2.33 -0.82 32.88
N GLU A 104 -1.21 -1.54 32.93
CA GLU A 104 0.04 -1.17 32.30
C GLU A 104 -0.04 -1.25 30.77
N PRO A 105 0.66 -0.37 30.04
CA PRO A 105 0.71 -0.45 28.59
C PRO A 105 1.52 -1.67 28.14
N VAL A 106 0.91 -2.47 27.26
CA VAL A 106 1.55 -3.62 26.61
C VAL A 106 1.61 -3.35 25.12
N THR A 107 2.80 -3.52 24.54
CA THR A 107 3.02 -3.48 23.10
C THR A 107 3.58 -4.82 22.65
N VAL A 108 2.94 -5.42 21.65
CA VAL A 108 3.43 -6.63 20.99
C VAL A 108 3.75 -6.27 19.55
N GLU A 109 4.99 -6.54 19.14
CA GLU A 109 5.50 -6.25 17.80
C GLU A 109 5.99 -7.51 17.12
N VAL A 110 5.84 -7.55 15.79
CA VAL A 110 6.37 -8.59 14.93
C VAL A 110 7.14 -7.95 13.79
N SER A 111 8.28 -8.55 13.44
CA SER A 111 9.06 -8.10 12.29
C SER A 111 8.25 -8.21 10.99
N GLU A 112 8.48 -7.25 10.09
CA GLU A 112 7.92 -7.29 8.74
C GLU A 112 8.35 -8.59 8.03
N VAL A 113 7.39 -9.23 7.36
CA VAL A 113 7.65 -10.44 6.58
C VAL A 113 8.54 -10.14 5.37
N PRO A 114 9.58 -10.96 5.08
CA PRO A 114 10.59 -10.66 4.06
C PRO A 114 10.04 -10.43 2.64
N LYS A 115 8.83 -10.89 2.33
CA LYS A 115 8.22 -10.72 0.99
C LYS A 115 8.01 -9.24 0.62
N PHE A 116 7.85 -8.34 1.58
CA PHE A 116 7.66 -6.90 1.32
C PHE A 116 8.94 -6.30 0.73
N GLU A 117 10.06 -6.44 1.44
CA GLU A 117 11.36 -6.00 0.92
C GLU A 117 11.75 -6.76 -0.36
N ALA A 118 11.44 -8.05 -0.47
CA ALA A 118 11.68 -8.80 -1.70
C ALA A 118 10.92 -8.22 -2.91
N LEU A 119 9.67 -7.78 -2.72
CA LEU A 119 8.89 -7.11 -3.76
C LEU A 119 9.54 -5.76 -4.15
N MET A 120 9.88 -4.94 -3.16
CA MET A 120 10.51 -3.63 -3.39
C MET A 120 11.85 -3.76 -4.12
N SER A 121 12.69 -4.71 -3.70
CA SER A 121 13.96 -5.01 -4.35
C SER A 121 13.81 -5.54 -5.77
N ARG A 122 12.78 -6.35 -6.05
CA ARG A 122 12.47 -6.80 -7.42
C ARG A 122 12.05 -5.63 -8.32
N ALA A 123 11.17 -4.75 -7.83
CA ALA A 123 10.75 -3.56 -8.55
C ALA A 123 11.94 -2.63 -8.88
N ARG A 124 12.79 -2.34 -7.88
CA ARG A 124 14.03 -1.57 -8.05
C ARG A 124 14.92 -2.14 -9.14
N ARG A 125 15.19 -3.45 -9.11
CA ARG A 125 16.03 -4.11 -10.12
C ARG A 125 15.41 -4.05 -11.51
N ALA A 126 14.14 -4.42 -11.64
CA ALA A 126 13.44 -4.43 -12.92
C ALA A 126 13.45 -3.04 -13.60
N PHE A 127 13.26 -1.97 -12.81
CA PHE A 127 13.33 -0.61 -13.33
C PHE A 127 14.74 -0.23 -13.81
N LYS A 128 15.78 -0.56 -13.04
CA LYS A 128 17.18 -0.32 -13.44
C LYS A 128 17.54 -1.04 -14.74
N TYR A 129 17.18 -2.32 -14.86
CA TYR A 129 17.43 -3.09 -16.09
C TYR A 129 16.73 -2.48 -17.30
N ALA A 130 15.45 -2.10 -17.17
CA ALA A 130 14.71 -1.47 -18.26
C ALA A 130 15.35 -0.15 -18.70
N ALA A 131 15.78 0.70 -17.76
CA ALA A 131 16.45 1.95 -18.05
C ALA A 131 17.79 1.74 -18.78
N THR A 132 18.56 0.70 -18.43
CA THR A 132 19.82 0.39 -19.11
C THR A 132 19.59 -0.16 -20.52
N THR A 133 18.60 -1.04 -20.72
CA THR A 133 18.33 -1.64 -22.05
C THR A 133 17.73 -0.63 -23.04
N GLU A 134 16.86 0.27 -22.57
CA GLU A 134 16.30 1.35 -23.41
C GLU A 134 17.36 2.39 -23.82
N GLY A 135 18.42 2.57 -23.02
CA GLY A 135 19.57 3.41 -23.39
C GLY A 135 20.51 2.83 -24.44
N CYS A 136 20.47 1.51 -24.69
CA CYS A 136 21.35 0.85 -25.68
C CYS A 136 20.75 0.72 -27.09
N LEU A 137 19.47 1.07 -27.28
CA LEU A 137 18.76 0.95 -28.57
C LEU A 137 18.57 2.29 -29.29
N GLY A 138 19.21 3.37 -28.80
CA GLY A 138 19.04 4.74 -29.28
C GLY A 138 20.10 5.27 -30.27
N ASP A 139 21.17 4.52 -30.52
CA ASP A 139 22.21 4.90 -31.48
C ASP A 139 22.28 3.86 -32.61
N SER A 140 21.46 4.04 -33.65
CA SER A 140 21.60 3.34 -34.95
C SER A 140 20.96 4.16 -36.07
#